data_AF-A0A815XFR5-F1
#
_entry.id   AF-A0A815XFR5-F1
#
_cell.length_a   1.000
_cell.length_b   1.000
_cell.length_c   1.000
_cell.angle_alpha   90.00
_cell.angle_beta   90.00
_cell.angle_gamma   90.00
#
_symmetry.space_group_name_H-M   'P 1'
#
loop_
_entity.id
_entity.type
_entity.pdbx_description
1 polymer ?
#
loop_
_entity_poly.entity_id
_entity_poly.type
_entity_poly.pdbx_seq_one_letter_code
_entity_poly.pdbx_strand_id
1 'polypeptide(L)'
;MTENNNAQEQMEVTSSTLSPRILKKKKGIFRKEWLSINEYSSWLQEVKHDSTKARCKSCLKTFSVHSDGKSAVKKHMISNGHKNSMKSFDENKFSLSQFITPENELDKISAAERVLVFHGVKHGHSYRSQQCTADLARSIFASSSVAKSMSCGKTKARSIACNILGPYFTKQIVHDLSKARYYSLSVDASNKGNCKTFPFAIQHFSEMGV
;
A
#
# COMPACT_ATOMS: atom_id res chain seq x y z
N MET A 1 -83.03 47.41 -47.56
CA MET A 1 -81.72 46.87 -47.99
C MET A 1 -81.01 46.44 -46.71
N THR A 2 -81.26 45.19 -46.33
CA THR A 2 -80.25 44.11 -46.22
C THR A 2 -79.29 44.35 -45.05
N GLU A 3 -79.08 43.48 -44.08
CA GLU A 3 -79.50 42.11 -43.79
C GLU A 3 -78.97 41.83 -42.35
N ASN A 4 -79.72 41.07 -41.54
CA ASN A 4 -79.30 39.88 -40.79
C ASN A 4 -77.80 39.73 -40.41
N ASN A 5 -77.39 39.22 -39.25
CA ASN A 5 -78.00 38.47 -38.15
C ASN A 5 -76.88 38.33 -37.08
N ASN A 6 -77.19 38.42 -35.77
CA ASN A 6 -77.24 37.28 -34.83
C ASN A 6 -75.85 36.58 -34.63
N ALA A 7 -75.30 36.36 -33.45
CA ALA A 7 -75.96 35.99 -32.21
C ALA A 7 -74.97 36.04 -31.03
N GLN A 8 -75.51 36.45 -29.89
CA GLN A 8 -75.42 35.80 -28.57
C GLN A 8 -74.06 35.75 -27.81
N GLU A 9 -73.93 36.42 -26.66
CA GLU A 9 -74.42 36.01 -25.30
C GLU A 9 -73.25 35.31 -24.56
N GLN A 10 -72.84 35.59 -23.32
CA GLN A 10 -73.44 36.20 -22.14
C GLN A 10 -72.34 36.46 -21.07
N MET A 11 -72.62 37.43 -20.18
CA MET A 11 -72.40 37.48 -18.71
C MET A 11 -71.09 36.95 -18.08
N GLU A 12 -70.24 37.78 -17.48
CA GLU A 12 -70.35 38.47 -16.16
C GLU A 12 -69.69 37.68 -15.01
N VAL A 13 -69.03 38.44 -14.12
CA VAL A 13 -68.90 38.23 -12.66
C VAL A 13 -67.47 38.02 -12.12
N THR A 14 -66.93 39.17 -11.70
CA THR A 14 -66.16 39.48 -10.48
C THR A 14 -64.95 38.63 -10.06
N SER A 15 -63.81 39.32 -10.12
CA SER A 15 -62.55 38.96 -9.49
C SER A 15 -62.63 39.06 -7.96
N SER A 16 -62.43 37.94 -7.26
CA SER A 16 -62.02 37.94 -5.86
C SER A 16 -60.58 37.43 -5.73
N THR A 17 -59.74 38.29 -5.17
CA THR A 17 -58.32 38.08 -4.86
C THR A 17 -58.11 36.97 -3.84
N LEU A 18 -57.30 35.96 -4.17
CA LEU A 18 -56.79 34.96 -3.21
C LEU A 18 -55.26 35.01 -3.13
N SER A 19 -54.77 35.14 -1.90
CA SER A 19 -53.35 35.13 -1.51
C SER A 19 -52.73 33.73 -1.66
N PRO A 20 -51.44 33.58 -2.05
CA PRO A 20 -50.87 32.28 -2.35
C PRO A 20 -50.71 31.38 -1.12
N ARG A 21 -51.21 30.14 -1.21
CA ARG A 21 -51.04 29.09 -0.19
C ARG A 21 -49.58 28.64 -0.14
N ILE A 22 -48.90 28.86 0.99
CA ILE A 22 -47.57 28.29 1.26
C ILE A 22 -47.72 26.78 1.47
N LEU A 23 -47.39 25.99 0.44
CA LEU A 23 -47.31 24.53 0.55
C LEU A 23 -46.16 24.16 1.50
N LYS A 24 -46.47 23.47 2.61
CA LYS A 24 -45.45 22.93 3.53
C LYS A 24 -44.53 21.97 2.75
N LYS A 25 -43.26 22.33 2.57
CA LYS A 25 -42.26 21.47 1.90
C LYS A 25 -42.13 20.15 2.66
N LYS A 26 -42.35 19.03 1.95
CA LYS A 26 -42.17 17.67 2.47
C LYS A 26 -40.69 17.45 2.79
N LYS A 27 -40.39 16.94 3.99
CA LYS A 27 -39.01 16.64 4.43
C LYS A 27 -38.36 15.63 3.49
N GLY A 28 -37.16 15.93 3.01
CA GLY A 28 -36.38 15.09 2.12
C GLY A 28 -35.68 13.94 2.85
N ILE A 29 -35.70 12.75 2.26
CA ILE A 29 -35.01 11.56 2.75
C ILE A 29 -34.10 11.07 1.64
N PHE A 30 -32.90 10.60 2.00
CA PHE A 30 -31.95 9.98 1.09
C PHE A 30 -32.55 8.75 0.42
N ARG A 31 -32.45 8.66 -0.91
CA ARG A 31 -32.96 7.53 -1.68
C ARG A 31 -31.81 6.77 -2.31
N LYS A 32 -31.79 5.45 -2.12
CA LYS A 32 -30.79 4.55 -2.73
C LYS A 32 -30.81 4.61 -4.26
N GLU A 33 -31.95 4.93 -4.86
CA GLU A 33 -32.11 5.19 -6.31
C GLU A 33 -31.12 6.24 -6.84
N TRP A 34 -30.68 7.19 -6.01
CA TRP A 34 -29.70 8.20 -6.42
C TRP A 34 -28.32 7.61 -6.67
N LEU A 35 -28.00 6.46 -6.05
CA LEU A 35 -26.74 5.75 -6.29
C LEU A 35 -26.72 5.04 -7.65
N SER A 36 -27.88 4.79 -8.25
CA SER A 36 -28.01 4.21 -9.60
C SER A 36 -27.84 5.26 -10.71
N ILE A 37 -27.84 6.55 -10.36
CA ILE A 37 -27.65 7.64 -11.33
C ILE A 37 -26.15 7.77 -11.61
N ASN A 38 -25.76 7.63 -12.88
CA ASN A 38 -24.36 7.65 -13.31
C ASN A 38 -23.60 8.92 -12.86
N GLU A 39 -24.27 10.07 -12.80
CA GLU A 39 -23.69 11.35 -12.35
C GLU A 39 -23.36 11.39 -10.85
N TYR A 40 -24.02 10.56 -10.03
CA TYR A 40 -23.90 10.59 -8.57
C TYR A 40 -23.18 9.35 -8.02
N SER A 41 -23.23 8.22 -8.72
CA SER A 41 -22.73 6.92 -8.25
C SER A 41 -21.25 6.94 -7.85
N SER A 42 -20.43 7.72 -8.56
CA SER A 42 -18.98 7.79 -8.35
C SER A 42 -18.59 8.41 -7.01
N TRP A 43 -19.34 9.42 -6.55
CA TRP A 43 -18.97 10.22 -5.37
C TRP A 43 -20.00 10.23 -4.24
N LEU A 44 -21.27 9.91 -4.50
CA LEU A 44 -22.34 9.93 -3.50
C LEU A 44 -22.34 8.64 -2.68
N GLN A 45 -22.57 8.77 -1.37
CA GLN A 45 -22.62 7.65 -0.43
C GLN A 45 -23.74 7.88 0.60
N GLU A 46 -24.41 6.80 0.99
CA GLU A 46 -25.37 6.82 2.08
C GLU A 46 -24.69 6.91 3.46
N VAL A 47 -25.33 7.58 4.40
CA VAL A 47 -24.91 7.60 5.81
C VAL A 47 -25.71 6.53 6.55
N LYS A 48 -25.01 5.52 7.09
CA LYS A 48 -25.64 4.50 7.91
C LYS A 48 -26.30 5.18 9.13
N HIS A 49 -27.54 4.80 9.43
CA HIS A 49 -28.34 5.29 10.55
C HIS A 49 -28.84 6.75 10.47
N ASP A 50 -28.58 7.50 9.41
CA ASP A 50 -29.16 8.84 9.21
C ASP A 50 -29.61 9.04 7.76
N SER A 51 -30.89 8.77 7.51
CA SER A 51 -31.50 8.90 6.19
C SER A 51 -31.76 10.36 5.78
N THR A 52 -31.48 11.34 6.65
CA THR A 52 -31.64 12.77 6.34
C THR A 52 -30.35 13.41 5.84
N LYS A 53 -29.26 12.65 5.75
CA LYS A 53 -27.94 13.11 5.33
C LYS A 53 -27.39 12.24 4.20
N ALA A 54 -26.52 12.86 3.41
CA ALA A 54 -25.73 12.22 2.37
C ALA A 54 -24.25 12.51 2.61
N ARG A 55 -23.37 11.59 2.22
CA ARG A 55 -21.92 11.77 2.28
C ARG A 55 -21.36 11.82 0.87
N CYS A 56 -20.40 12.73 0.65
CA CYS A 56 -19.60 12.79 -0.56
C CYS A 56 -18.22 12.17 -0.30
N LYS A 57 -17.83 11.19 -1.11
CA LYS A 57 -16.53 10.50 -1.05
C LYS A 57 -15.39 11.42 -1.49
N SER A 58 -15.57 12.20 -2.56
CA SER A 58 -14.54 13.11 -3.06
C SER A 58 -14.32 14.31 -2.14
N CYS A 59 -15.38 14.85 -1.55
CA CYS A 59 -15.29 15.99 -0.63
C CYS A 59 -15.01 15.60 0.83
N LEU A 60 -15.16 14.32 1.18
CA LEU A 60 -15.17 13.80 2.56
C LEU A 60 -16.14 14.53 3.51
N LYS A 61 -17.22 15.10 2.96
CA LYS A 61 -18.21 15.91 3.71
C LYS A 61 -19.57 15.22 3.75
N THR A 62 -20.23 15.36 4.90
CA THR A 62 -21.63 14.98 5.08
C THR A 62 -22.50 16.23 4.99
N PHE A 63 -23.59 16.19 4.21
CA PHE A 63 -24.52 17.30 4.05
C PHE A 63 -25.97 16.83 4.21
N SER A 64 -26.86 17.73 4.63
CA SER A 64 -28.27 17.40 4.86
C SER A 64 -29.06 17.43 3.55
N VAL A 65 -29.91 16.41 3.36
CA VAL A 65 -30.93 16.35 2.30
C VAL A 65 -32.34 16.59 2.85
N HIS A 66 -32.46 16.89 4.14
CA HIS A 66 -33.73 17.09 4.85
C HIS A 66 -34.59 18.22 4.27
N SER A 67 -33.97 19.34 3.90
CA SER A 67 -34.67 20.54 3.42
C SER A 67 -34.99 20.50 1.93
N ASP A 68 -34.03 20.04 1.12
CA ASP A 68 -34.05 20.20 -0.34
C ASP A 68 -34.01 18.86 -1.11
N GLY A 69 -33.93 17.72 -0.43
CA GLY A 69 -33.92 16.39 -1.05
C GLY A 69 -32.85 16.23 -2.13
N LYS A 70 -33.24 15.74 -3.32
CA LYS A 70 -32.36 15.56 -4.48
C LYS A 70 -31.73 16.89 -4.93
N SER A 71 -32.39 18.02 -4.72
CA SER A 71 -31.85 19.34 -5.06
C SER A 71 -30.63 19.70 -4.21
N ALA A 72 -30.52 19.20 -2.96
CA ALA A 72 -29.31 19.36 -2.16
C ALA A 72 -28.09 18.64 -2.79
N VAL A 73 -28.31 17.44 -3.33
CA VAL A 73 -27.28 16.66 -4.04
C VAL A 73 -26.82 17.41 -5.30
N LYS A 74 -27.76 17.94 -6.09
CA LYS A 74 -27.44 18.73 -7.28
C LYS A 74 -26.69 20.02 -6.93
N LYS A 75 -27.11 20.75 -5.88
CA LYS A 75 -26.40 21.94 -5.38
C LYS A 75 -24.97 21.61 -4.94
N HIS A 76 -24.78 20.50 -4.23
CA HIS A 76 -23.46 20.04 -3.84
C HIS A 76 -22.59 19.76 -5.06
N MET A 77 -23.10 19.02 -6.06
CA MET A 77 -22.37 18.70 -7.29
C MET A 77 -21.87 19.95 -8.04
N ILE A 78 -22.68 21.01 -8.11
CA ILE A 78 -22.34 22.24 -8.84
C ILE A 78 -21.37 23.14 -8.04
N SER A 79 -21.28 22.95 -6.72
CA SER A 79 -20.46 23.78 -5.85
C SER A 79 -18.97 23.73 -6.22
N ASN A 80 -18.29 24.88 -6.07
CA ASN A 80 -16.84 24.96 -6.35
C ASN A 80 -16.02 24.01 -5.46
N GLY A 81 -16.46 23.80 -4.22
CA GLY A 81 -15.83 22.84 -3.32
C GLY A 81 -15.84 21.43 -3.89
N HIS A 82 -16.99 20.98 -4.42
CA HIS A 82 -17.09 19.67 -5.06
C HIS A 82 -16.27 19.56 -6.34
N LYS A 83 -16.34 20.56 -7.22
CA LYS A 83 -15.56 20.57 -8.47
C LYS A 83 -14.05 20.48 -8.21
N ASN A 84 -13.54 21.20 -7.21
CA ASN A 84 -12.12 21.15 -6.85
C ASN A 84 -11.76 19.80 -6.24
N SER A 85 -12.59 19.28 -5.33
CA SER A 85 -12.38 17.96 -4.73
C SER A 85 -12.43 16.81 -5.74
N MET A 86 -13.32 16.88 -6.74
CA MET A 86 -13.41 15.89 -7.82
C MET A 86 -12.15 15.88 -8.70
N LYS A 87 -11.60 17.05 -9.04
CA LYS A 87 -10.32 17.13 -9.76
C LYS A 87 -9.22 16.42 -8.98
N SER A 88 -9.08 16.70 -7.69
CA SER A 88 -8.07 16.02 -6.85
C SER A 88 -8.37 14.53 -6.65
N PHE A 89 -9.63 14.11 -6.69
CA PHE A 89 -10.06 12.72 -6.50
C PHE A 89 -9.78 11.86 -7.74
N ASP A 90 -9.98 12.40 -8.94
CA ASP A 90 -9.67 11.70 -10.20
C ASP A 90 -8.16 11.63 -10.47
N GLU A 91 -7.41 12.66 -10.08
CA GLU A 91 -5.94 12.71 -10.20
C GLU A 91 -5.24 11.79 -9.17
N ASN A 92 -5.79 11.65 -7.95
CA ASN A 92 -5.26 10.75 -6.91
C ASN A 92 -5.78 9.30 -7.02
N LYS A 93 -5.83 8.74 -8.24
CA LYS A 93 -5.97 7.28 -8.44
C LYS A 93 -4.72 6.49 -8.05
N PHE A 94 -3.72 7.14 -7.46
CA PHE A 94 -2.53 6.46 -6.97
C PHE A 94 -2.90 5.56 -5.79
N SER A 95 -2.96 4.27 -6.04
CA SER A 95 -3.22 3.28 -5.00
C SER A 95 -2.10 3.33 -3.96
N LEU A 96 -2.46 3.40 -2.68
CA LEU A 96 -1.50 3.27 -1.57
C LEU A 96 -0.71 1.96 -1.65
N SER A 97 -1.23 0.94 -2.35
CA SER A 97 -0.51 -0.31 -2.62
C SER A 97 0.77 -0.12 -3.41
N GLN A 98 0.94 0.98 -4.15
CA GLN A 98 2.17 1.26 -4.89
C GLN A 98 3.31 1.75 -3.97
N PHE A 99 2.98 2.24 -2.78
CA PHE A 99 3.96 2.56 -1.72
C PHE A 99 4.28 1.36 -0.83
N ILE A 100 3.45 0.31 -0.89
CA ILE A 100 3.66 -0.94 -0.16
C ILE A 100 4.31 -1.91 -1.15
N THR A 101 5.63 -1.95 -1.19
CA THR A 101 6.31 -3.07 -1.86
C THR A 101 5.96 -4.34 -1.10
N PRO A 102 5.22 -5.29 -1.72
CA PRO A 102 4.96 -6.56 -1.06
C PRO A 102 6.31 -7.23 -0.85
N GLU A 103 6.72 -7.35 0.40
CA GLU A 103 7.97 -8.00 0.75
C GLU A 103 7.84 -9.49 0.42
N ASN A 104 8.67 -9.98 -0.49
CA ASN A 104 8.60 -11.35 -0.96
C ASN A 104 9.03 -12.30 0.18
N GLU A 105 8.15 -13.19 0.62
CA GLU A 105 8.45 -14.16 1.68
C GLU A 105 9.67 -15.04 1.32
N LEU A 106 9.90 -15.31 0.03
CA LEU A 106 11.08 -16.06 -0.43
C LEU A 106 12.39 -15.29 -0.17
N ASP A 107 12.37 -13.97 -0.28
CA ASP A 107 13.54 -13.14 -0.03
C ASP A 107 13.88 -13.12 1.45
N LYS A 108 12.87 -13.09 2.34
CA LYS A 108 13.06 -13.21 3.79
C LYS A 108 13.68 -14.54 4.19
N ILE A 109 13.19 -15.65 3.63
CA ILE A 109 13.76 -16.98 3.89
C ILE A 109 15.21 -17.02 3.40
N SER A 110 15.46 -16.57 2.18
CA SER A 110 16.79 -16.55 1.60
C SER A 110 17.75 -15.64 2.39
N ALA A 111 17.27 -14.51 2.93
CA ALA A 111 18.05 -13.64 3.81
C ALA A 111 18.37 -14.32 5.14
N ALA A 112 17.38 -14.93 5.79
CA ALA A 112 17.56 -15.66 7.06
C ALA A 112 18.58 -16.79 6.94
N GLU A 113 18.52 -17.58 5.86
CA GLU A 113 19.49 -18.65 5.60
C GLU A 113 20.90 -18.11 5.35
N ARG A 114 21.04 -17.04 4.55
CA ARG A 114 22.33 -16.40 4.30
C ARG A 114 22.95 -15.85 5.59
N VAL A 115 22.14 -15.23 6.45
CA VAL A 115 22.58 -14.71 7.76
C VAL A 115 23.01 -15.86 8.67
N LEU A 116 22.26 -16.97 8.71
CA LEU A 116 22.66 -18.15 9.47
C LEU A 116 24.00 -18.71 9.00
N VAL A 117 24.19 -18.79 7.68
CA VAL A 117 25.45 -19.27 7.08
C VAL A 117 26.60 -18.32 7.43
N PHE A 118 26.40 -17.02 7.27
CA PHE A 118 27.39 -16.00 7.60
C PHE A 118 27.78 -16.04 9.08
N HIS A 119 26.80 -16.16 9.99
CA HIS A 119 27.06 -16.29 11.42
C HIS A 119 27.96 -17.50 11.71
N GLY A 120 27.68 -18.67 11.14
CA GLY A 120 28.55 -19.81 11.40
C GLY A 120 29.91 -19.71 10.73
N VAL A 121 30.06 -19.05 9.58
CA VAL A 121 31.40 -18.75 9.03
C VAL A 121 32.17 -17.82 9.97
N LYS A 122 31.54 -16.73 10.43
CA LYS A 122 32.14 -15.74 11.32
C LYS A 122 32.63 -16.34 12.64
N HIS A 123 31.89 -17.30 13.19
CA HIS A 123 32.21 -17.95 14.47
C HIS A 123 32.84 -19.35 14.32
N GLY A 124 33.18 -19.78 13.11
CA GLY A 124 33.82 -21.09 12.88
C GLY A 124 32.93 -22.30 13.22
N HIS A 125 31.61 -22.17 13.14
CA HIS A 125 30.69 -23.27 13.36
C HIS A 125 30.70 -24.25 12.18
N SER A 126 30.61 -25.54 12.50
CA SER A 126 30.51 -26.58 11.46
C SER A 126 29.18 -26.49 10.71
N TYR A 127 29.17 -26.90 9.44
CA TYR A 127 27.93 -27.02 8.66
C TYR A 127 26.91 -27.99 9.26
N ARG A 128 27.37 -28.96 10.09
CA ARG A 128 26.50 -29.85 10.86
C ARG A 128 25.74 -29.07 11.93
N SER A 129 26.42 -28.17 12.64
CA SER A 129 25.80 -27.30 13.63
C SER A 129 24.77 -26.37 12.98
N GLN A 130 25.08 -25.79 11.82
CA GLN A 130 24.12 -24.93 11.11
C GLN A 130 22.83 -25.64 10.72
N GLN A 131 22.91 -26.89 10.26
CA GLN A 131 21.71 -27.70 10.00
C GLN A 131 20.88 -27.87 11.28
N CYS A 132 21.53 -28.27 12.38
CA CYS A 132 20.86 -28.41 13.67
C CYS A 132 20.24 -27.08 14.14
N THR A 133 20.90 -25.94 13.91
CA THR A 133 20.35 -24.61 14.23
C THR A 133 19.13 -24.27 13.40
N ALA A 134 19.12 -24.57 12.09
CA ALA A 134 17.94 -24.36 11.25
C ALA A 134 16.75 -25.22 11.71
N ASP A 135 17.02 -26.45 12.16
CA ASP A 135 16.02 -27.35 12.71
C ASP A 135 15.48 -26.84 14.05
N LEU A 136 16.37 -26.39 14.94
CA LEU A 136 16.03 -25.80 16.23
C LEU A 136 15.21 -24.50 16.07
N ALA A 137 15.56 -23.66 15.10
CA ALA A 137 14.85 -22.40 14.85
C ALA A 137 13.38 -22.63 14.51
N ARG A 138 13.02 -23.72 13.82
CA ARG A 138 11.62 -24.10 13.56
C ARG A 138 10.85 -24.43 14.83
N SER A 139 11.52 -25.03 15.82
CA SER A 139 10.92 -25.37 17.10
C SER A 139 10.78 -24.16 18.02
N ILE A 140 11.82 -23.32 18.12
CA ILE A 140 11.81 -22.12 18.97
C ILE A 140 10.82 -21.07 18.42
N PHE A 141 10.80 -20.86 17.11
CA PHE A 141 9.98 -19.86 16.44
C PHE A 141 8.78 -20.47 15.72
N ALA A 142 8.01 -21.28 16.44
CA ALA A 142 6.87 -22.03 15.89
C ALA A 142 5.76 -21.17 15.27
N SER A 143 5.68 -19.87 15.58
CA SER A 143 4.73 -18.94 14.95
C SER A 143 5.24 -18.33 13.64
N SER A 144 6.54 -18.39 13.36
CA SER A 144 7.14 -17.72 12.20
C SER A 144 7.00 -18.55 10.93
N SER A 145 6.46 -17.94 9.86
CA SER A 145 6.43 -18.52 8.51
C SER A 145 7.85 -18.76 7.99
N VAL A 146 8.72 -17.75 8.15
CA VAL A 146 10.12 -17.78 7.71
C VAL A 146 10.88 -18.92 8.39
N ALA A 147 10.76 -19.06 9.71
CA ALA A 147 11.42 -20.13 10.42
C ALA A 147 10.94 -21.49 9.91
N LYS A 148 9.62 -21.72 9.83
CA LYS A 148 9.07 -23.00 9.33
C LYS A 148 9.57 -23.37 7.93
N SER A 149 9.69 -22.39 7.05
CA SER A 149 10.11 -22.58 5.66
C SER A 149 11.63 -22.61 5.47
N MET A 150 12.42 -22.20 6.47
CA MET A 150 13.87 -22.23 6.35
C MET A 150 14.38 -23.68 6.29
N SER A 151 15.19 -23.96 5.27
CA SER A 151 15.80 -25.27 5.07
C SER A 151 17.24 -25.06 4.61
N CYS A 152 18.13 -24.95 5.60
CA CYS A 152 19.55 -24.73 5.38
C CYS A 152 20.37 -25.91 5.90
N GLY A 153 20.32 -27.02 5.17
CA GLY A 153 21.17 -28.18 5.43
C GLY A 153 22.64 -27.95 5.05
N LYS A 154 23.51 -28.90 5.43
CA LYS A 154 24.97 -28.85 5.20
C LYS A 154 25.39 -28.47 3.77
N THR A 155 24.77 -29.08 2.77
CA THR A 155 25.11 -28.86 1.35
C THR A 155 24.75 -27.45 0.90
N LYS A 156 23.58 -26.97 1.33
CA LYS A 156 23.12 -25.61 1.02
C LYS A 156 23.98 -24.57 1.73
N ALA A 157 24.27 -24.79 3.02
CA ALA A 157 25.17 -23.95 3.79
C ALA A 157 26.55 -23.82 3.14
N ARG A 158 27.15 -24.95 2.73
CA ARG A 158 28.42 -24.95 1.98
C ARG A 158 28.29 -24.19 0.65
N SER A 159 27.22 -24.42 -0.11
CA SER A 159 27.02 -23.73 -1.38
C SER A 159 26.91 -22.22 -1.18
N ILE A 160 26.16 -21.77 -0.18
CA ILE A 160 26.05 -20.34 0.17
C ILE A 160 27.41 -19.78 0.57
N ALA A 161 28.15 -20.48 1.45
CA ALA A 161 29.47 -20.03 1.88
C ALA A 161 30.47 -19.92 0.72
N CYS A 162 30.57 -20.95 -0.12
CA CYS A 162 31.58 -21.03 -1.17
C CYS A 162 31.21 -20.26 -2.45
N ASN A 163 29.92 -20.21 -2.82
CA ASN A 163 29.49 -19.67 -4.11
C ASN A 163 28.84 -18.28 -4.00
N ILE A 164 28.44 -17.85 -2.81
CA ILE A 164 27.80 -16.55 -2.58
C ILE A 164 28.69 -15.67 -1.71
N LEU A 165 28.92 -16.07 -0.46
CA LEU A 165 29.65 -15.24 0.51
C LEU A 165 31.13 -15.09 0.12
N GLY A 166 31.80 -16.19 -0.20
CA GLY A 166 33.21 -16.19 -0.60
C GLY A 166 33.48 -15.23 -1.77
N PRO A 167 32.85 -15.40 -2.94
CA PRO A 167 33.06 -14.52 -4.08
C PRO A 167 32.70 -13.06 -3.80
N TYR A 168 31.65 -12.81 -3.02
CA TYR A 168 31.25 -11.45 -2.61
C TYR A 168 32.35 -10.77 -1.79
N PHE A 169 32.78 -11.39 -0.69
CA PHE A 169 33.80 -10.80 0.19
C PHE A 169 35.18 -10.73 -0.47
N THR A 170 35.55 -11.71 -1.29
CA THR A 170 36.79 -11.65 -2.07
C THR A 170 36.80 -10.45 -3.02
N LYS A 171 35.70 -10.20 -3.74
CA LYS A 171 35.58 -9.01 -4.61
C LYS A 171 35.67 -7.71 -3.81
N GLN A 172 35.01 -7.66 -2.66
CA GLN A 172 35.03 -6.49 -1.78
C GLN A 172 36.44 -6.21 -1.27
N ILE A 173 37.14 -7.22 -0.74
CA ILE A 173 38.52 -7.09 -0.25
C ILE A 173 39.45 -6.67 -1.39
N VAL A 174 39.37 -7.28 -2.57
CA VAL A 174 40.22 -6.91 -3.73
C VAL A 174 39.98 -5.46 -4.14
N HIS A 175 38.72 -5.02 -4.17
CA HIS A 175 38.36 -3.65 -4.45
C HIS A 175 38.96 -2.69 -3.40
N ASP A 176 38.84 -3.01 -2.12
CA ASP A 176 39.36 -2.17 -1.04
C ASP A 176 40.89 -2.09 -1.08
N LEU A 177 41.56 -3.22 -1.31
CA LEU A 177 43.02 -3.27 -1.47
C LEU A 177 43.52 -2.50 -2.69
N SER A 178 42.72 -2.41 -3.77
CA SER A 178 43.10 -1.62 -4.96
C SER A 178 43.14 -0.12 -4.70
N LYS A 179 42.41 0.34 -3.68
CA LYS A 179 42.37 1.75 -3.25
C LYS A 179 43.23 2.03 -2.03
N ALA A 180 43.60 0.98 -1.28
CA ALA A 180 44.38 1.12 -0.07
C ALA A 180 45.80 1.57 -0.39
N ARG A 181 46.28 2.60 0.32
CA ARG A 181 47.68 3.06 0.21
C ARG A 181 48.66 2.06 0.84
N TYR A 182 48.25 1.42 1.93
CA TYR A 182 49.04 0.44 2.67
C TYR A 182 48.14 -0.67 3.22
N TYR A 183 48.66 -1.88 3.26
CA TYR A 183 48.07 -3.04 3.94
C TYR A 183 49.19 -3.95 4.47
N SER A 184 48.91 -4.75 5.48
CA SER A 184 49.83 -5.78 5.98
C SER A 184 49.35 -7.17 5.56
N LEU A 185 50.32 -8.03 5.26
CA LEU A 185 50.11 -9.44 4.91
C LEU A 185 50.88 -10.29 5.92
N SER A 186 50.15 -11.04 6.73
CA SER A 186 50.71 -12.03 7.65
C SER A 186 50.57 -13.41 7.03
N VAL A 187 51.67 -14.13 6.90
CA VAL A 187 51.70 -15.50 6.40
C VAL A 187 52.22 -16.42 7.49
N ASP A 188 51.66 -17.60 7.60
CA ASP A 188 52.14 -18.63 8.51
C ASP A 188 52.16 -20.00 7.80
N ALA A 189 52.92 -20.94 8.32
CA ALA A 189 53.02 -22.28 7.79
C ALA A 189 52.97 -23.29 8.94
N SER A 190 51.98 -24.17 8.90
CA SER A 190 51.80 -25.23 9.89
C SER A 190 51.75 -26.59 9.21
N ASN A 191 52.47 -27.56 9.80
CA ASN A 191 52.49 -28.95 9.36
C ASN A 191 51.89 -29.82 10.47
N LYS A 192 50.86 -30.61 10.15
CA LYS A 192 50.29 -31.60 11.07
C LYS A 192 50.17 -32.94 10.36
N GLY A 193 51.13 -33.84 10.64
CA GLY A 193 51.29 -35.08 9.90
C GLY A 193 51.55 -34.80 8.42
N ASN A 194 50.74 -35.39 7.54
CA ASN A 194 50.83 -35.19 6.09
C ASN A 194 50.06 -33.96 5.59
N CYS A 195 49.36 -33.22 6.47
CA CYS A 195 48.66 -32.00 6.11
C CYS A 195 49.60 -30.81 6.26
N LYS A 196 49.87 -30.11 5.15
CA LYS A 196 50.60 -28.84 5.13
C LYS A 196 49.59 -27.71 4.90
N THR A 197 49.56 -26.73 5.79
CA THR A 197 48.67 -25.57 5.70
C THR A 197 49.50 -24.29 5.63
N PHE A 198 49.13 -23.40 4.71
CA PHE A 198 49.76 -22.11 4.52
C PHE A 198 48.71 -21.00 4.60
N PRO A 199 48.21 -20.66 5.81
CA PRO A 199 47.27 -19.57 5.98
C PRO A 199 47.95 -18.21 5.70
N PHE A 200 47.16 -17.28 5.18
CA PHE A 200 47.52 -15.88 5.11
C PHE A 200 46.36 -15.02 5.62
N ALA A 201 46.70 -13.90 6.26
CA ALA A 201 45.76 -12.91 6.75
C ALA A 201 46.16 -11.54 6.21
N ILE A 202 45.19 -10.80 5.69
CA ILE A 202 45.38 -9.45 5.19
C ILE A 202 44.70 -8.49 6.18
N GLN A 203 45.44 -7.49 6.62
CA GLN A 203 44.90 -6.40 7.42
C GLN A 203 45.06 -5.10 6.64
N HIS A 204 43.95 -4.41 6.43
CA HIS A 204 43.90 -3.15 5.70
C HIS A 204 42.95 -2.17 6.42
N PHE A 205 43.10 -0.88 6.12
CA PHE A 205 42.14 0.13 6.54
C PHE A 205 41.16 0.37 5.40
N SER A 206 39.86 0.45 5.72
CA SER A 206 38.81 0.85 4.78
C SER A 206 38.09 2.06 5.37
N GLU A 207 37.89 3.10 4.56
CA GLU A 207 37.13 4.29 4.97
C GLU A 207 35.64 3.97 5.18
N MET A 208 35.16 2.90 4.54
CA MET A 208 33.82 2.37 4.72
C MET A 208 33.88 1.28 5.78
N GLY A 209 33.65 1.65 7.04
CA GLY A 209 33.51 0.69 8.13
C GLY A 209 32.39 -0.31 7.81
N VAL A 210 32.75 -1.59 7.71
CA VAL A 210 31.79 -2.71 7.67
C VAL A 210 31.57 -3.21 9.10
#